data_AF-A0A953BVK6-F1
#
_entry.id   AF-A0A953BVK6-F1
#
_cell.length_a   1.000
_cell.length_b   1.000
_cell.length_c   1.000
_cell.angle_alpha   90.00
_cell.angle_beta   90.00
_cell.angle_gamma   90.00
#
_symmetry.space_group_name_H-M   'P 1'
#
loop_
_entity.id
_entity.type
_entity.pdbx_description
1 polymer ?
#
loop_
_entity_poly.entity_id
_entity_poly.type
_entity_poly.pdbx_seq_one_letter_code
_entity_poly.pdbx_strand_id
1 'polypeptide(L)'
;MPTLAETADALVLTCRSSRLDAAAVEEARDHAIPSSGRIVVLDVQTVHNLVSGSLLPEEEPFVPLLNLRAALAAAGRRLVLAHVSAEVAEVLATTRLDRVLETAPDVAAAVTSADPPGYSHTQWAPLCLILYGFAIWTIGVYWFAPPFPGALIGMGLLAGLFALLGSAFQFLRVEDRGDRLDVRFGPLPLFRTTVRYVDIESVDVGRTLIIESWGVHLSVRGGWVWNLWGRDCVVVRHRRTTLRIGTDDSRNLARFLESKIAARPPLG
;
A
#
# COMPACT_ATOMS: atom_id res chain seq x y z
N MET A 1 32.42 10.38 -11.78
CA MET A 1 31.88 11.62 -11.22
C MET A 1 30.46 11.82 -11.69
N PRO A 2 29.46 11.48 -10.87
CA PRO A 2 28.07 11.76 -11.16
C PRO A 2 27.77 13.27 -11.08
N THR A 3 26.85 13.74 -11.90
CA THR A 3 26.30 15.10 -11.78
C THR A 3 25.09 15.05 -10.85
N LEU A 4 25.00 16.00 -9.91
CA LEU A 4 23.92 16.07 -8.94
C LEU A 4 22.90 17.13 -9.37
N ALA A 5 21.63 16.73 -9.47
CA ALA A 5 20.50 17.65 -9.49
C ALA A 5 19.56 17.25 -8.35
N GLU A 6 19.38 18.14 -7.38
CA GLU A 6 18.51 17.92 -6.23
C GLU A 6 17.27 18.80 -6.34
N THR A 7 16.12 18.16 -6.25
CA THR A 7 14.82 18.81 -6.06
C THR A 7 14.33 18.50 -4.65
N ALA A 8 13.29 19.19 -4.17
CA ALA A 8 12.77 18.97 -2.81
C ALA A 8 12.41 17.50 -2.51
N ASP A 9 11.99 16.74 -3.52
CA ASP A 9 11.51 15.36 -3.36
C ASP A 9 12.42 14.29 -3.97
N ALA A 10 13.34 14.66 -4.88
CA ALA A 10 14.17 13.71 -5.61
C ALA A 10 15.63 14.16 -5.74
N LEU A 11 16.54 13.21 -5.50
CA LEU A 11 17.96 13.29 -5.82
C LEU A 11 18.22 12.55 -7.13
N VAL A 12 18.74 13.24 -8.14
CA VAL A 12 19.16 12.61 -9.40
C VAL A 12 20.66 12.41 -9.40
N LEU A 13 21.08 11.16 -9.59
CA LEU A 13 22.46 10.72 -9.71
C LEU A 13 22.70 10.24 -11.15
N THR A 14 23.40 11.04 -11.96
CA THR A 14 23.74 10.61 -13.34
C THR A 14 25.01 9.78 -13.35
N CYS A 15 24.91 8.51 -13.73
CA CYS A 15 26.09 7.69 -13.96
C CYS A 15 26.78 8.16 -15.25
N ARG A 16 28.09 8.43 -15.18
CA ARG A 16 28.88 8.83 -16.37
C ARG A 16 29.68 7.68 -16.98
N SER A 17 29.69 6.53 -16.32
CA SER A 17 30.41 5.35 -16.78
C SER A 17 29.58 4.61 -17.81
N SER A 18 30.26 3.97 -18.77
CA SER A 18 29.62 3.02 -19.69
C SER A 18 29.25 1.69 -19.04
N ARG A 19 29.71 1.50 -17.80
CA ARG A 19 29.55 0.30 -16.99
C ARG A 19 29.06 0.68 -15.61
N LEU A 20 28.04 -0.03 -15.11
CA LEU A 20 27.60 0.09 -13.73
C LEU A 20 28.21 -1.07 -12.94
N ASP A 21 29.30 -0.77 -12.24
CA ASP A 21 30.05 -1.71 -11.39
C ASP A 21 29.86 -1.37 -9.89
N ALA A 22 30.46 -2.18 -9.02
CA ALA A 22 30.36 -1.99 -7.58
C ALA A 22 30.87 -0.61 -7.12
N ALA A 23 31.93 -0.08 -7.75
CA ALA A 23 32.51 1.20 -7.39
C ALA A 23 31.56 2.37 -7.72
N ALA A 24 30.93 2.34 -8.91
CA ALA A 24 29.94 3.33 -9.29
C ALA A 24 28.70 3.30 -8.37
N VAL A 25 28.29 2.11 -7.91
CA VAL A 25 27.16 1.96 -6.99
C VAL A 25 27.48 2.43 -5.57
N GLU A 26 28.67 2.14 -5.04
CA GLU A 26 29.10 2.67 -3.75
C GLU A 26 29.29 4.20 -3.81
N GLU A 27 29.83 4.74 -4.90
CA GLU A 27 29.88 6.21 -5.11
C GLU A 27 28.46 6.80 -5.10
N ALA A 28 27.50 6.17 -5.80
CA ALA A 28 26.11 6.60 -5.78
C ALA A 28 25.50 6.53 -4.36
N ARG A 29 25.82 5.48 -3.60
CA ARG A 29 25.38 5.29 -2.21
C ARG A 29 25.88 6.39 -1.29
N ASP A 30 27.15 6.76 -1.38
CA ASP A 30 27.77 7.79 -0.54
C ASP A 30 27.11 9.16 -0.74
N HIS A 31 26.59 9.43 -1.93
CA HIS A 31 25.81 10.64 -2.22
C HIS A 31 24.32 10.48 -1.84
N ALA A 32 23.75 9.29 -2.03
CA ALA A 32 22.34 9.04 -1.81
C ALA A 32 21.95 9.01 -0.33
N ILE A 33 22.76 8.40 0.54
CA ILE A 33 22.45 8.24 1.96
C ILE A 33 22.32 9.59 2.69
N PRO A 34 23.24 10.57 2.52
CA PRO A 34 23.15 11.85 3.22
C PRO A 34 22.04 12.77 2.72
N SER A 35 21.55 12.59 1.49
CA SER A 35 20.54 13.46 0.88
C SER A 35 19.21 13.45 1.64
N SER A 36 18.37 14.46 1.47
CA SER A 36 17.02 14.49 2.06
C SER A 36 15.91 14.00 1.14
N GLY A 37 16.21 13.78 -0.14
CA GLY A 37 15.23 13.37 -1.15
C GLY A 37 14.52 12.05 -0.81
N ARG A 38 13.20 11.99 -1.06
CA ARG A 38 12.40 10.77 -0.88
C ARG A 38 12.69 9.74 -1.96
N ILE A 39 13.13 10.20 -3.14
CA ILE A 39 13.46 9.35 -4.28
C ILE A 39 14.89 9.61 -4.71
N VAL A 40 15.61 8.52 -4.96
CA VAL A 40 16.92 8.55 -5.59
C VAL A 40 16.74 7.99 -6.99
N VAL A 41 16.95 8.83 -7.98
CA VAL A 41 16.91 8.45 -9.40
C VAL A 41 18.35 8.22 -9.83
N LEU A 42 18.69 6.98 -10.17
CA LEU A 42 19.96 6.66 -10.80
C LEU A 42 19.76 6.70 -12.31
N ASP A 43 20.22 7.77 -12.94
CA ASP A 43 20.17 7.95 -14.38
C ASP A 43 21.31 7.15 -15.03
N VAL A 44 20.93 6.08 -15.72
CA VAL A 44 21.85 5.10 -16.32
C VAL A 44 21.93 5.23 -17.84
N GLN A 45 21.61 6.42 -18.39
CA GLN A 45 21.60 6.67 -19.83
C GLN A 45 22.90 6.23 -20.56
N THR A 46 24.06 6.38 -19.93
CA THR A 46 25.35 6.00 -20.53
C THR A 46 25.74 4.55 -20.29
N VAL A 47 25.02 3.83 -19.43
CA VAL A 47 25.37 2.46 -19.03
C VAL A 47 24.85 1.48 -20.08
N HIS A 48 25.77 0.74 -20.69
CA HIS A 48 25.42 -0.31 -21.66
C HIS A 48 25.70 -1.72 -21.11
N ASN A 49 26.44 -1.83 -20.01
CA ASN A 49 26.80 -3.10 -19.40
C ASN A 49 26.67 -3.03 -17.87
N LEU A 50 25.95 -4.00 -17.30
CA LEU A 50 25.99 -4.29 -15.87
C LEU A 50 27.17 -5.23 -15.63
N VAL A 51 28.21 -4.77 -14.94
CA VAL A 51 29.44 -5.54 -14.76
C VAL A 51 29.41 -6.21 -13.40
N SER A 52 29.61 -7.53 -13.38
CA SER A 52 29.82 -8.27 -12.14
C SER A 52 31.07 -7.74 -11.46
N GLY A 53 30.88 -7.08 -10.33
CA GLY A 53 31.98 -6.52 -9.56
C GLY A 53 32.74 -7.61 -8.83
N SER A 54 33.51 -8.44 -9.52
CA SER A 54 34.61 -9.21 -8.94
C SER A 54 35.42 -9.94 -10.00
N LEU A 55 36.75 -9.94 -9.86
CA LEU A 55 37.63 -10.89 -10.54
C LEU A 55 37.50 -12.32 -9.95
N LEU A 56 36.64 -12.50 -8.93
CA LEU A 56 36.30 -13.78 -8.34
C LEU A 56 34.97 -14.29 -8.93
N PRO A 57 34.91 -15.54 -9.42
CA PRO A 57 33.76 -16.08 -10.15
C PRO A 57 32.47 -16.28 -9.32
N GLU A 58 32.43 -15.88 -8.04
CA GLU A 58 31.33 -16.21 -7.13
C GLU A 58 30.52 -15.01 -6.59
N GLU A 59 30.91 -13.76 -6.84
CA GLU A 59 30.10 -12.63 -6.40
C GLU A 59 29.00 -12.30 -7.41
N GLU A 60 27.74 -12.41 -6.97
CA GLU A 60 26.59 -12.09 -7.79
C GLU A 60 26.65 -10.63 -8.29
N PRO A 61 26.45 -10.37 -9.60
CA PRO A 61 26.74 -9.08 -10.23
C PRO A 61 25.98 -7.85 -9.69
N PHE A 62 24.98 -8.08 -8.84
CA PHE A 62 23.94 -7.12 -8.52
C PHE A 62 23.83 -6.82 -7.03
N VAL A 63 24.64 -7.48 -6.19
CA VAL A 63 24.64 -7.30 -4.73
C VAL A 63 24.80 -5.82 -4.32
N PRO A 64 25.72 -5.03 -4.91
CA PRO A 64 25.86 -3.61 -4.54
C PRO A 64 24.56 -2.82 -4.78
N LEU A 65 23.89 -3.07 -5.91
CA LEU A 65 22.69 -2.33 -6.29
C LEU A 65 21.48 -2.74 -5.44
N LEU A 66 21.40 -4.01 -5.08
CA LEU A 66 20.43 -4.53 -4.11
C LEU A 66 20.67 -3.97 -2.70
N ASN A 67 21.93 -3.87 -2.27
CA ASN A 67 22.30 -3.28 -0.98
C ASN A 67 21.96 -1.79 -0.92
N LEU A 68 22.23 -1.04 -2.00
CA LEU A 68 21.84 0.36 -2.11
C LEU A 68 20.31 0.51 -2.00
N ARG A 69 19.55 -0.29 -2.75
CA ARG A 69 18.08 -0.29 -2.68
C ARG A 69 17.60 -0.59 -1.24
N ALA A 70 18.16 -1.60 -0.60
CA ALA A 70 17.78 -1.99 0.76
C ALA A 70 18.11 -0.88 1.78
N ALA A 71 19.28 -0.24 1.67
CA ALA A 71 19.67 0.87 2.51
C ALA A 71 18.74 2.08 2.35
N LEU A 72 18.35 2.40 1.11
CA LEU A 72 17.40 3.48 0.83
C LEU A 72 16.00 3.13 1.36
N ALA A 73 15.53 1.90 1.16
CA ALA A 73 14.24 1.44 1.69
C ALA A 73 14.20 1.51 3.23
N ALA A 74 15.28 1.16 3.92
CA ALA A 74 15.40 1.29 5.38
C ALA A 74 15.31 2.75 5.84
N ALA A 75 15.75 3.70 5.01
CA ALA A 75 15.59 5.15 5.23
C ALA A 75 14.22 5.69 4.76
N GLY A 76 13.30 4.84 4.32
CA GLY A 76 11.99 5.24 3.79
C GLY A 76 12.03 5.88 2.41
N ARG A 77 13.09 5.61 1.63
CA ARG A 77 13.34 6.19 0.29
C ARG A 77 13.21 5.13 -0.80
N ARG A 78 12.93 5.58 -2.03
CA ARG A 78 12.83 4.73 -3.22
C ARG A 78 14.05 4.91 -4.13
N LEU A 79 14.49 3.82 -4.76
CA LEU A 79 15.51 3.82 -5.81
C LEU A 79 14.84 3.52 -7.15
N VAL A 80 15.02 4.40 -8.14
CA VAL A 80 14.49 4.24 -9.49
C VAL A 80 15.63 4.33 -10.50
N LEU A 81 15.69 3.39 -11.44
CA LEU A 81 16.62 3.44 -12.57
C LEU A 81 15.95 4.16 -13.76
N ALA A 82 16.53 5.25 -14.23
CA ALA A 82 16.03 6.01 -15.38
C ALA A 82 16.90 5.78 -16.62
N HIS A 83 16.31 5.90 -17.82
CA HIS A 83 16.99 5.71 -19.11
C HIS A 83 17.68 4.34 -19.25
N VAL A 84 17.01 3.28 -18.79
CA VAL A 84 17.52 1.91 -18.92
C VAL A 84 17.56 1.50 -20.40
N SER A 85 18.75 1.18 -20.94
CA SER A 85 18.90 0.71 -22.32
C SER A 85 18.24 -0.68 -22.50
N ALA A 86 17.97 -1.08 -23.74
CA ALA A 86 17.35 -2.38 -24.04
C ALA A 86 18.22 -3.55 -23.52
N GLU A 87 19.54 -3.44 -23.64
CA GLU A 87 20.50 -4.43 -23.16
C GLU A 87 20.46 -4.56 -21.63
N VAL A 88 20.44 -3.42 -20.92
CA VAL A 88 20.34 -3.41 -19.46
C VAL A 88 18.98 -3.97 -19.01
N ALA A 89 17.89 -3.62 -19.71
CA ALA A 89 16.55 -4.13 -19.42
C ALA A 89 16.47 -5.66 -19.60
N GLU A 90 17.10 -6.21 -20.64
CA GLU A 90 17.17 -7.66 -20.87
C GLU A 90 17.93 -8.38 -19.73
N VAL A 91 19.04 -7.80 -19.27
CA VAL A 91 19.79 -8.34 -18.12
C VAL A 91 18.94 -8.30 -16.85
N LEU A 92 18.24 -7.19 -16.58
CA LEU A 92 17.35 -7.07 -15.42
C LEU A 92 16.22 -8.10 -15.47
N ALA A 93 15.62 -8.34 -16.63
CA ALA A 93 14.56 -9.33 -16.81
C ALA A 93 15.08 -10.76 -16.63
N THR A 94 16.22 -11.09 -17.23
CA THR A 94 16.84 -12.44 -17.14
C THR A 94 17.22 -12.78 -15.70
N THR A 95 17.66 -11.78 -14.94
CA THR A 95 18.06 -11.92 -13.52
C THR A 95 16.89 -11.70 -12.55
N ARG A 96 15.69 -11.42 -13.06
CA ARG A 96 14.47 -11.08 -12.28
C ARG A 96 14.61 -9.87 -11.36
N LEU A 97 15.59 -9.01 -11.64
CA LEU A 97 15.78 -7.76 -10.91
C LEU A 97 14.72 -6.71 -11.26
N ASP A 98 14.07 -6.84 -12.42
CA ASP A 98 12.89 -6.06 -12.80
C ASP A 98 11.73 -6.17 -11.78
N ARG A 99 11.67 -7.26 -11.00
CA ARG A 99 10.68 -7.43 -9.92
C ARG A 99 11.02 -6.67 -8.65
N VAL A 100 12.28 -6.25 -8.53
CA VAL A 100 12.89 -5.74 -7.31
C VAL A 100 13.23 -4.27 -7.48
N LEU A 101 13.72 -3.88 -8.65
CA LEU A 101 14.13 -2.53 -9.00
C LEU A 101 13.06 -1.85 -9.83
N GLU A 102 12.73 -0.63 -9.46
CA GLU A 102 11.82 0.19 -10.24
C GLU A 102 12.58 0.84 -11.40
N THR A 103 12.00 0.80 -12.60
CA THR A 103 12.57 1.43 -13.80
C THR A 103 11.62 2.49 -14.35
N ALA A 104 12.17 3.52 -14.97
CA ALA A 104 11.43 4.61 -15.61
C ALA A 104 12.04 4.93 -16.98
N PRO A 105 11.22 5.37 -17.96
CA PRO A 105 11.71 5.66 -19.31
C PRO A 105 12.72 6.81 -19.35
N ASP A 106 12.52 7.82 -18.49
CA ASP A 106 13.41 8.97 -18.37
C ASP A 106 13.41 9.52 -16.93
N VAL A 107 14.30 10.48 -16.65
CA VAL A 107 14.43 11.11 -15.33
C VAL A 107 13.16 11.88 -14.96
N ALA A 108 12.48 12.53 -15.91
CA ALA A 108 11.26 13.28 -15.61
C ALA A 108 10.13 12.36 -15.17
N ALA A 109 9.95 11.20 -15.80
CA ALA A 109 9.02 10.16 -15.42
C ALA A 109 9.42 9.51 -14.08
N ALA A 110 10.72 9.33 -13.80
CA ALA A 110 11.19 8.85 -12.51
C ALA A 110 10.85 9.83 -11.38
N VAL A 111 11.08 11.13 -11.61
CA VAL A 111 10.75 12.20 -10.66
C VAL A 111 9.24 12.43 -10.56
N THR A 112 8.47 12.21 -11.64
CA THR A 112 6.99 12.37 -11.62
C THR A 112 6.28 11.15 -11.02
N SER A 113 6.84 9.95 -11.17
CA SER A 113 6.42 8.75 -10.43
C SER A 113 6.79 8.81 -8.93
N ALA A 114 7.36 9.94 -8.50
CA ALA A 114 7.56 10.29 -7.10
C ALA A 114 6.30 10.68 -6.33
N ASP A 115 5.13 10.58 -6.96
CA ASP A 115 3.92 10.40 -6.18
C ASP A 115 4.20 9.32 -5.13
N PRO A 116 3.99 9.61 -3.83
CA PRO A 116 4.30 8.68 -2.77
C PRO A 116 3.62 7.35 -3.11
N PRO A 117 4.29 6.21 -2.90
CA PRO A 117 3.72 4.91 -3.23
C PRO A 117 2.30 4.87 -2.67
N GLY A 118 1.32 4.69 -3.57
CA GLY A 118 -0.09 4.78 -3.20
C GLY A 118 -0.35 3.90 -1.99
N TYR A 119 -1.03 4.43 -0.99
CA TYR A 119 -1.35 3.65 0.20
C TYR A 119 -2.23 2.47 -0.20
N SER A 120 -1.83 1.24 0.12
CA SER A 120 -2.69 0.07 -0.08
C SER A 120 -2.47 -0.89 1.07
N HIS A 121 -3.51 -1.05 1.89
CA HIS A 121 -3.48 -1.92 3.04
C HIS A 121 -4.74 -2.78 3.12
N THR A 122 -4.59 -4.03 3.54
CA THR A 122 -5.70 -4.98 3.71
C THR A 122 -5.65 -5.57 5.10
N GLN A 123 -6.63 -5.25 5.92
CA GLN A 123 -6.84 -5.83 7.23
C GLN A 123 -7.71 -7.07 7.11
N TRP A 124 -7.30 -8.17 7.75
CA TRP A 124 -8.09 -9.40 7.86
C TRP A 124 -8.74 -9.49 9.23
N ALA A 125 -9.92 -10.14 9.31
CA ALA A 125 -10.56 -10.42 10.58
C ALA A 125 -10.86 -11.89 10.79
N PRO A 126 -10.61 -12.42 12.00
CA PRO A 126 -11.06 -13.74 12.39
C PRO A 126 -12.58 -13.78 12.65
N LEU A 127 -13.24 -12.62 12.77
CA LEU A 127 -14.67 -12.54 13.12
C LEU A 127 -15.58 -13.24 12.10
N CYS A 128 -15.17 -13.33 10.83
CA CYS A 128 -15.89 -14.09 9.81
C CYS A 128 -16.04 -15.58 10.17
N LEU A 129 -15.08 -16.15 10.91
CA LEU A 129 -15.13 -17.55 11.37
C LEU A 129 -16.28 -17.78 12.36
N ILE A 130 -16.61 -16.79 13.19
CA ILE A 130 -17.74 -16.87 14.11
C ILE A 130 -19.05 -16.94 13.32
N LEU A 131 -19.19 -16.13 12.26
CA LEU A 131 -20.37 -16.15 11.39
C LEU A 131 -20.50 -17.48 10.64
N TYR A 132 -19.39 -18.05 10.16
CA TYR A 132 -19.42 -19.41 9.59
C TYR A 132 -19.77 -20.47 10.62
N GLY A 133 -19.29 -20.33 11.86
CA GLY A 133 -19.70 -21.17 12.99
C GLY A 133 -21.21 -21.15 13.21
N PHE A 134 -21.84 -19.97 13.19
CA PHE A 134 -23.30 -19.85 13.29
C PHE A 134 -24.05 -20.45 12.10
N ALA A 135 -23.52 -20.32 10.88
CA ALA A 135 -24.09 -20.97 9.71
C ALA A 135 -24.09 -22.51 9.85
N ILE A 136 -22.93 -23.07 10.23
CA ILE A 136 -22.77 -24.52 10.46
C ILE A 136 -23.67 -24.98 11.62
N TRP A 137 -23.71 -24.22 12.71
CA TRP A 137 -24.56 -24.53 13.86
C TRP A 137 -26.04 -24.52 13.48
N THR A 138 -26.50 -23.57 12.69
CA THR A 138 -27.89 -23.49 12.19
C THR A 138 -28.24 -24.74 11.37
N ILE A 139 -27.33 -25.19 10.50
CA ILE A 139 -27.48 -26.44 9.74
C ILE A 139 -27.51 -27.63 10.71
N GLY A 140 -26.63 -27.67 11.70
CA GLY A 140 -26.57 -28.73 12.71
C GLY A 140 -27.87 -28.84 13.50
N VAL A 141 -28.41 -27.72 14.01
CA VAL A 141 -29.68 -27.67 14.73
C VAL A 141 -30.82 -28.24 13.89
N TYR A 142 -30.87 -27.93 12.58
CA TYR A 142 -31.85 -28.51 11.67
C TYR A 142 -31.81 -30.04 11.64
N TRP A 143 -30.64 -30.66 11.76
CA TRP A 143 -30.51 -32.12 11.77
C TRP A 143 -30.97 -32.79 13.07
N PHE A 144 -30.92 -32.08 14.20
CA PHE A 144 -31.27 -32.64 15.52
C PHE A 144 -32.65 -32.20 16.02
N ALA A 145 -33.25 -31.18 15.43
CA ALA A 145 -34.58 -30.69 15.80
C ALA A 145 -35.70 -31.48 15.09
N PRO A 146 -36.86 -31.69 15.75
CA PRO A 146 -38.02 -32.26 15.09
C PRO A 146 -38.44 -31.40 13.88
N PRO A 147 -38.70 -32.00 12.70
CA PRO A 147 -39.06 -31.24 11.52
C PRO A 147 -40.44 -30.62 11.69
N PHE A 148 -40.53 -29.30 11.60
CA PHE A 148 -41.78 -28.57 11.44
C PHE A 148 -41.91 -28.02 10.00
N PRO A 149 -43.14 -27.82 9.48
CA PRO A 149 -43.34 -27.28 8.14
C PRO A 149 -42.54 -25.98 7.94
N GLY A 150 -41.71 -25.94 6.90
CA GLY A 150 -40.89 -24.77 6.57
C GLY A 150 -39.52 -24.70 7.26
N ALA A 151 -39.18 -25.61 8.18
CA ALA A 151 -37.89 -25.61 8.88
C ALA A 151 -36.69 -25.62 7.94
N LEU A 152 -36.73 -26.43 6.86
CA LEU A 152 -35.65 -26.50 5.87
C LEU A 152 -35.40 -25.15 5.19
N ILE A 153 -36.48 -24.48 4.76
CA ILE A 153 -36.40 -23.18 4.08
C ILE A 153 -35.91 -22.11 5.06
N GLY A 154 -36.52 -22.04 6.25
CA GLY A 154 -36.17 -21.04 7.26
C GLY A 154 -34.71 -21.16 7.73
N MET A 155 -34.28 -22.37 8.09
CA MET A 155 -32.90 -22.62 8.52
C MET A 155 -31.91 -22.45 7.38
N GLY A 156 -32.26 -22.87 6.16
CA GLY A 156 -31.44 -22.67 4.97
C GLY A 156 -31.20 -21.19 4.66
N LEU A 157 -32.24 -20.37 4.71
CA LEU A 157 -32.13 -18.91 4.52
C LEU A 157 -31.28 -18.26 5.62
N LEU A 158 -31.48 -18.66 6.88
CA LEU A 158 -30.71 -18.12 8.00
C LEU A 158 -29.22 -18.50 7.93
N ALA A 159 -28.92 -19.77 7.64
CA ALA A 159 -27.55 -20.23 7.44
C ALA A 159 -26.90 -19.53 6.23
N GLY A 160 -27.65 -19.39 5.13
CA GLY A 160 -27.23 -18.64 3.94
C GLY A 160 -26.93 -17.17 4.26
N LEU A 161 -27.75 -16.52 5.08
CA LEU A 161 -27.52 -15.15 5.53
C LEU A 161 -26.23 -15.02 6.36
N PHE A 162 -25.99 -15.91 7.32
CA PHE A 162 -24.74 -15.91 8.09
C PHE A 162 -23.51 -16.14 7.22
N ALA A 163 -23.57 -17.10 6.29
CA ALA A 163 -22.48 -17.37 5.35
C ALA A 163 -22.23 -16.18 4.41
N LEU A 164 -23.29 -15.53 3.93
CA LEU A 164 -23.21 -14.33 3.10
C LEU A 164 -22.55 -13.18 3.86
N LEU A 165 -22.99 -12.90 5.09
CA LEU A 165 -22.39 -11.86 5.93
C LEU A 165 -20.93 -12.18 6.26
N GLY A 166 -20.61 -13.41 6.64
CA GLY A 166 -19.23 -13.85 6.87
C GLY A 166 -18.34 -13.62 5.65
N SER A 167 -18.87 -13.87 4.45
CA SER A 167 -18.15 -13.66 3.18
C SER A 167 -18.10 -12.20 2.74
N ALA A 168 -19.00 -11.34 3.23
CA ALA A 168 -18.97 -9.92 2.95
C ALA A 168 -17.95 -9.16 3.81
N PHE A 169 -17.61 -9.69 5.00
CA PHE A 169 -16.75 -9.04 6.00
C PHE A 169 -15.51 -9.88 6.34
N GLN A 170 -14.82 -10.47 5.34
CA GLN A 170 -13.58 -11.21 5.61
C GLN A 170 -12.37 -10.28 5.75
N PHE A 171 -12.31 -9.27 4.88
CA PHE A 171 -11.25 -8.27 4.91
C PHE A 171 -11.81 -6.87 4.64
N LEU A 172 -11.04 -5.88 5.07
CA LEU A 172 -11.26 -4.46 4.80
C LEU A 172 -10.00 -3.93 4.12
N ARG A 173 -10.16 -3.48 2.89
CA ARG A 173 -9.08 -2.92 2.08
C ARG A 173 -9.23 -1.41 1.97
N VAL A 174 -8.14 -0.71 2.23
CA VAL A 174 -8.02 0.74 2.11
C VAL A 174 -6.93 1.03 1.08
N GLU A 175 -7.29 1.75 0.03
CA GLU A 175 -6.45 1.90 -1.17
C GLU A 175 -6.50 3.33 -1.71
N ASP A 176 -5.35 3.91 -2.03
CA ASP A 176 -5.22 5.16 -2.78
C ASP A 176 -5.60 4.92 -4.24
N ARG A 177 -6.49 5.76 -4.77
CA ARG A 177 -6.88 5.78 -6.18
C ARG A 177 -6.42 7.04 -6.90
N GLY A 178 -5.46 7.77 -6.34
CA GLY A 178 -4.88 8.99 -6.88
C GLY A 178 -5.56 10.24 -6.33
N ASP A 179 -6.85 10.42 -6.63
CA ASP A 179 -7.65 11.59 -6.21
C ASP A 179 -8.54 11.34 -4.98
N ARG A 180 -8.68 10.07 -4.60
CA ARG A 180 -9.55 9.61 -3.51
C ARG A 180 -9.02 8.36 -2.82
N LEU A 181 -9.44 8.18 -1.58
CA LEU A 181 -9.27 6.96 -0.81
C LEU A 181 -10.48 6.03 -1.07
N ASP A 182 -10.22 4.78 -1.43
CA ASP A 182 -11.20 3.70 -1.53
C ASP A 182 -11.17 2.84 -0.27
N VAL A 183 -12.32 2.61 0.36
CA VAL A 183 -12.48 1.78 1.55
C VAL A 183 -13.56 0.74 1.26
N ARG A 184 -13.18 -0.54 1.24
CA ARG A 184 -14.09 -1.62 0.83
C ARG A 184 -13.95 -2.88 1.65
N PHE A 185 -15.08 -3.50 1.95
CA PHE A 185 -15.11 -4.85 2.48
C PHE A 185 -15.08 -5.88 1.34
N GLY A 186 -14.61 -7.09 1.62
CA GLY A 186 -14.59 -8.17 0.65
C GLY A 186 -14.51 -9.56 1.27
N PRO A 187 -14.48 -10.61 0.41
CA PRO A 187 -14.35 -10.59 -1.05
C PRO A 187 -15.57 -10.11 -1.85
N LEU A 188 -16.77 -10.13 -1.28
CA LEU A 188 -17.97 -9.67 -1.98
C LEU A 188 -18.05 -8.13 -2.01
N PRO A 189 -18.22 -7.49 -3.18
CA PRO A 189 -18.17 -6.03 -3.31
C PRO A 189 -19.47 -5.33 -2.87
N LEU A 190 -20.05 -5.75 -1.75
CA LEU A 190 -21.33 -5.24 -1.25
C LEU A 190 -21.20 -3.90 -0.52
N PHE A 191 -20.13 -3.72 0.25
CA PHE A 191 -19.92 -2.53 1.07
C PHE A 191 -18.64 -1.82 0.65
N ARG A 192 -18.79 -0.64 0.03
CA ARG A 192 -17.69 0.24 -0.36
C ARG A 192 -18.04 1.70 -0.11
N THR A 193 -17.04 2.50 0.21
CA THR A 193 -17.14 3.96 0.29
C THR A 193 -15.86 4.59 -0.23
N THR A 194 -15.98 5.83 -0.73
CA THR A 194 -14.85 6.59 -1.24
C THR A 194 -14.82 7.97 -0.61
N VAL A 195 -13.60 8.48 -0.38
CA VAL A 195 -13.38 9.81 0.19
C VAL A 195 -12.39 10.57 -0.68
N ARG A 196 -12.84 11.66 -1.30
CA ARG A 196 -11.95 12.52 -2.09
C ARG A 196 -11.00 13.27 -1.17
N TYR A 197 -9.73 13.42 -1.54
CA TYR A 197 -8.76 14.12 -0.69
C TYR A 197 -9.08 15.61 -0.52
N VAL A 198 -9.62 16.24 -1.57
CA VAL A 198 -10.05 17.66 -1.57
C VAL A 198 -11.17 17.98 -0.57
N ASP A 199 -11.79 16.95 -0.04
CA ASP A 199 -12.97 17.01 0.80
C ASP A 199 -12.62 16.72 2.27
N ILE A 200 -11.39 16.28 2.54
CA ILE A 200 -10.87 16.02 3.88
C ILE A 200 -10.38 17.34 4.49
N GLU A 201 -10.84 17.64 5.70
CA GLU A 201 -10.46 18.82 6.47
C GLU A 201 -9.35 18.51 7.48
N SER A 202 -9.47 17.38 8.18
CA SER A 202 -8.48 16.94 9.15
C SER A 202 -8.48 15.42 9.26
N VAL A 203 -7.36 14.87 9.74
CA VAL A 203 -7.17 13.45 9.97
C VAL A 203 -6.56 13.28 11.35
N ASP A 204 -7.08 12.34 12.14
CA ASP A 204 -6.51 11.97 13.43
C ASP A 204 -6.44 10.45 13.59
N VAL A 205 -5.44 9.97 14.32
CA VAL A 205 -5.44 8.60 14.84
C VAL A 205 -6.36 8.55 16.06
N GLY A 206 -7.32 7.63 16.06
CA GLY A 206 -8.32 7.53 17.11
C GLY A 206 -8.66 6.09 17.49
N ARG A 207 -9.59 5.96 18.44
CA ARG A 207 -10.13 4.66 18.84
C ARG A 207 -11.66 4.63 18.82
N THR A 208 -12.22 3.56 18.28
CA THR A 208 -13.64 3.25 18.35
C THR A 208 -14.04 2.75 19.75
N LEU A 209 -15.33 2.86 20.06
CA LEU A 209 -15.90 2.16 21.21
C LEU A 209 -15.89 0.64 20.98
N ILE A 210 -15.92 -0.14 22.05
CA ILE A 210 -15.93 -1.62 21.97
C ILE A 210 -17.13 -2.12 21.15
N ILE A 211 -18.29 -1.48 21.29
CA ILE A 211 -19.49 -1.81 20.52
C ILE A 211 -19.40 -1.38 19.05
N GLU A 212 -18.51 -0.45 18.73
CA GLU A 212 -18.26 0.08 17.37
C GLU A 212 -17.10 -0.68 16.68
N SER A 213 -16.66 -1.79 17.26
CA SER A 213 -15.52 -2.55 16.77
C SER A 213 -15.80 -3.40 15.52
N TRP A 214 -16.99 -3.32 14.90
CA TRP A 214 -17.33 -4.16 13.74
C TRP A 214 -18.40 -3.54 12.81
N GLY A 215 -18.28 -3.85 11.51
CA GLY A 215 -19.25 -3.53 10.46
C GLY A 215 -19.25 -2.08 9.98
N VAL A 216 -20.33 -1.74 9.28
CA VAL A 216 -20.65 -0.38 8.80
C VAL A 216 -21.84 0.15 9.59
N HIS A 217 -21.64 1.20 10.38
CA HIS A 217 -22.70 1.76 11.23
C HIS A 217 -22.47 3.24 11.55
N LEU A 218 -23.50 3.91 12.07
CA LEU A 218 -23.39 5.25 12.61
C LEU A 218 -22.80 5.20 14.02
N SER A 219 -21.78 6.00 14.28
CA SER A 219 -21.18 6.14 15.60
C SER A 219 -22.13 6.88 16.54
N VAL A 220 -22.14 6.51 17.82
CA VAL A 220 -22.82 7.29 18.86
C VAL A 220 -22.20 8.68 19.05
N ARG A 221 -20.94 8.85 18.62
CA ARG A 221 -20.23 10.13 18.56
C ARG A 221 -20.46 10.89 17.25
N GLY A 222 -21.44 10.47 16.45
CA GLY A 222 -21.76 11.01 15.14
C GLY A 222 -20.81 10.55 14.04
N GLY A 223 -21.32 10.52 12.81
CA GLY A 223 -20.57 10.07 11.63
C GLY A 223 -20.60 8.56 11.41
N TRP A 224 -19.94 8.10 10.35
CA TRP A 224 -19.90 6.70 9.95
C TRP A 224 -18.65 6.00 10.48
N VAL A 225 -18.81 4.75 10.86
CA VAL A 225 -17.73 3.82 11.20
C VAL A 225 -17.71 2.74 10.14
N TRP A 226 -16.52 2.51 9.59
CA TRP A 226 -16.21 1.42 8.68
C TRP A 226 -15.09 0.63 9.32
N ASN A 227 -15.44 -0.42 10.06
CA ASN A 227 -14.48 -1.18 10.84
C ASN A 227 -14.68 -2.68 10.63
N LEU A 228 -13.59 -3.42 10.52
CA LEU A 228 -13.65 -4.86 10.39
C LEU A 228 -13.57 -5.55 11.76
N TRP A 229 -12.51 -5.21 12.51
CA TRP A 229 -12.31 -5.64 13.89
C TRP A 229 -11.26 -4.75 14.56
N GLY A 230 -11.20 -4.80 15.88
CA GLY A 230 -10.27 -4.01 16.67
C GLY A 230 -10.81 -2.61 16.99
N ARG A 231 -9.97 -1.81 17.65
CA ARG A 231 -10.35 -0.48 18.15
C ARG A 231 -9.61 0.66 17.51
N ASP A 232 -8.45 0.42 16.92
CA ASP A 232 -7.68 1.48 16.29
C ASP A 232 -8.33 1.88 14.96
N CYS A 233 -8.36 3.18 14.70
CA CYS A 233 -8.98 3.75 13.51
C CYS A 233 -8.32 5.07 13.13
N VAL A 234 -8.59 5.49 11.89
CA VAL A 234 -8.31 6.85 11.44
C VAL A 234 -9.61 7.62 11.34
N VAL A 235 -9.68 8.74 12.04
CA VAL A 235 -10.80 9.66 12.04
C VAL A 235 -10.57 10.70 10.95
N VAL A 236 -11.30 10.55 9.85
CA VAL A 236 -11.29 11.49 8.73
C VAL A 236 -12.46 12.45 8.91
N ARG A 237 -12.15 13.73 9.19
CA ARG A 237 -13.18 14.78 9.22
C ARG A 237 -13.38 15.32 7.81
N HIS A 238 -14.63 15.23 7.35
CA HIS A 238 -15.11 15.78 6.10
C HIS A 238 -16.01 16.98 6.41
N ARG A 239 -16.13 17.91 5.46
CA ARG A 239 -16.99 19.11 5.55
C ARG A 239 -18.41 18.85 6.08
N ARG A 240 -18.95 17.65 5.85
CA ARG A 240 -20.35 17.31 6.18
C ARG A 240 -20.50 16.20 7.20
N THR A 241 -19.44 15.42 7.48
CA THR A 241 -19.55 14.25 8.35
C THR A 241 -18.18 13.79 8.84
N THR A 242 -18.16 12.90 9.82
CA THR A 242 -16.94 12.22 10.25
C THR A 242 -16.98 10.78 9.75
N LEU A 243 -15.89 10.31 9.15
CA LEU A 243 -15.68 8.91 8.80
C LEU A 243 -14.59 8.32 9.69
N ARG A 244 -14.86 7.20 10.34
CA ARG A 244 -13.86 6.43 11.09
C ARG A 244 -13.56 5.16 10.32
N ILE A 245 -12.31 5.04 9.88
CA ILE A 245 -11.82 3.89 9.12
C ILE A 245 -11.05 3.02 10.11
N GLY A 246 -11.62 1.88 10.49
CA GLY A 246 -10.94 0.87 11.30
C GLY A 246 -9.75 0.29 10.54
N THR A 247 -8.59 0.24 11.19
CA THR A 247 -7.38 -0.32 10.61
C THR A 247 -6.36 -0.64 11.70
N ASP A 248 -5.64 -1.73 11.52
CA ASP A 248 -4.44 -2.11 12.28
C ASP A 248 -3.19 -1.30 11.87
N ASP A 249 -3.30 -0.44 10.86
CA ASP A 249 -2.22 0.39 10.31
C ASP A 249 -2.51 1.92 10.42
N SER A 250 -3.23 2.30 11.48
CA SER A 250 -3.79 3.65 11.65
C SER A 250 -2.78 4.80 11.54
N ARG A 251 -1.57 4.62 12.07
CA ARG A 251 -0.52 5.66 12.02
C ARG A 251 0.02 5.90 10.62
N ASN A 252 0.15 4.85 9.80
CA ASN A 252 0.64 4.99 8.43
C ASN A 252 -0.45 5.57 7.54
N LEU A 253 -1.69 5.11 7.69
CA LEU A 253 -2.84 5.70 6.99
C LEU A 253 -3.00 7.19 7.31
N ALA A 254 -2.92 7.58 8.60
CA ALA A 254 -3.03 8.99 8.98
C ALA A 254 -1.93 9.85 8.35
N ARG A 255 -0.66 9.44 8.46
CA ARG A 255 0.48 10.12 7.83
C ARG A 255 0.33 10.24 6.31
N PHE A 256 -0.17 9.18 5.68
CA PHE A 256 -0.44 9.19 4.24
C PHE A 256 -1.51 10.24 3.89
N LEU A 257 -2.64 10.25 4.59
CA LEU A 257 -3.72 11.20 4.32
C LEU A 257 -3.30 12.65 4.61
N GLU A 258 -2.54 12.90 5.68
CA GLU A 258 -1.94 14.20 5.98
C GLU A 258 -1.08 14.70 4.80
N SER A 259 -0.26 13.83 4.22
CA SER A 259 0.55 14.19 3.05
C SER A 259 -0.29 14.57 1.83
N LYS A 260 -1.42 13.89 1.59
CA LYS A 260 -2.37 14.23 0.50
C LYS A 260 -3.10 15.55 0.75
N ILE A 261 -3.37 15.90 2.01
CA ILE A 261 -3.98 17.18 2.38
C ILE A 261 -2.97 18.32 2.20
N ALA A 262 -1.71 18.12 2.60
CA ALA A 262 -0.65 19.11 2.48
C ALA A 262 -0.26 19.41 1.02
N ALA A 263 -0.30 18.41 0.15
CA ALA A 263 -0.04 18.55 -1.29
C ALA A 263 -1.17 19.23 -2.07
N ARG A 264 -2.28 19.58 -1.42
CA ARG A 264 -3.42 20.22 -2.06
C ARG A 264 -3.06 21.65 -2.48
N PRO A 265 -3.31 22.07 -3.73
CA PRO A 265 -3.17 23.47 -4.11
C PRO A 265 -4.13 24.36 -3.31
N PRO A 266 -3.72 25.58 -2.91
CA PRO A 266 -4.59 26.51 -2.18
C PRO A 266 -5.86 26.75 -2.99
N LEU A 267 -7.00 26.70 -2.29
CA LEU A 267 -8.31 27.00 -2.89
C LEU A 267 -8.30 28.47 -3.34
N GLY A 268 -8.25 28.68 -4.66
CA GLY A 268 -8.55 29.97 -5.29
C GLY A 268 -10.03 30.29 -5.28
#